data_AF-A0A662USS3-F1
#
_entry.id   AF-A0A662USS3-F1
#
_cell.length_a   1.000
_cell.length_b   1.000
_cell.length_c   1.000
_cell.angle_alpha   90.00
_cell.angle_beta   90.00
_cell.angle_gamma   90.00
#
_symmetry.space_group_name_H-M   'P 1'
#
loop_
_entity.id
_entity.type
_entity.pdbx_description
1 polymer ?
#
loop_
_entity_poly.entity_id
_entity_poly.type
_entity_poly.pdbx_seq_one_letter_code
_entity_poly.pdbx_strand_id
1 'polypeptide(L)'
;MDTAVDQSIFKVELFRKRGYLRRKCRVCGAHFWAPIDRDNCGDAPCSDYTFFNLKLGVGPLTVKEVRDRFLNFFSRRGHEVIEPKPVVARWRDDLYLTIASIVVFQPHVTSGLVPPPANPLVIAQPCIRLEDIDSVGYTFGRHLTNFIMGGHHAFNYPDKFIYFTDRTVELAKEFFVDELGVPEEELVFKESWWEGGGNAGPSFEVAIGGLEVATLVFMMYESLNGSYREMPIKIVDTGYGIERIAWL
;
A
#
# COMPACT_ATOMS: atom_id res chain seq x y z
N MET A 1 12.09 24.04 2.12
CA MET A 1 13.14 23.36 2.89
C MET A 1 13.00 21.90 2.56
N ASP A 2 13.95 21.36 1.80
CA ASP A 2 14.02 19.93 1.51
C ASP A 2 14.16 19.17 2.82
N THR A 3 13.06 18.68 3.38
CA THR A 3 13.11 17.57 4.34
C THR A 3 13.57 16.36 3.54
N ALA A 4 14.89 16.25 3.36
CA ALA A 4 15.51 15.07 2.78
C ALA A 4 15.06 13.88 3.63
N VAL A 5 14.14 13.09 3.06
CA VAL A 5 13.62 11.87 3.69
C VAL A 5 14.82 11.05 4.12
N ASP A 6 14.86 10.66 5.40
CA ASP A 6 15.89 9.75 5.87
C ASP A 6 15.79 8.45 5.08
N GLN A 7 16.76 8.26 4.18
CA GLN A 7 16.83 7.12 3.28
C GLN A 7 16.98 5.79 4.04
N SER A 8 17.26 5.83 5.35
CA SER A 8 17.26 4.64 6.21
C SER A 8 15.89 3.95 6.23
N ILE A 9 14.79 4.68 6.02
CA ILE A 9 13.43 4.13 6.06
C ILE A 9 13.18 3.03 5.02
N PHE A 10 13.92 3.08 3.90
CA PHE A 10 13.83 2.11 2.82
C PHE A 10 14.76 0.89 3.02
N LYS A 11 15.64 0.92 4.03
CA LYS A 11 16.58 -0.17 4.34
C LYS A 11 15.96 -1.14 5.35
N VAL A 12 14.96 -1.90 4.93
CA VAL A 12 14.28 -2.86 5.81
C VAL A 12 15.07 -4.16 5.99
N GLU A 13 14.89 -4.80 7.16
CA GLU A 13 15.61 -6.02 7.53
C GLU A 13 15.35 -7.19 6.58
N LEU A 14 14.13 -7.32 6.05
CA LEU A 14 13.76 -8.36 5.11
C LEU A 14 14.71 -8.37 3.90
N PHE A 15 14.96 -7.20 3.32
CA PHE A 15 15.81 -7.06 2.15
C PHE A 15 17.23 -7.53 2.43
N ARG A 16 17.78 -7.16 3.59
CA ARG A 16 19.10 -7.63 4.03
C ARG A 16 19.15 -9.15 4.25
N LYS A 17 18.13 -9.71 4.92
CA LYS A 17 18.06 -11.14 5.27
C LYS A 17 17.85 -12.04 4.05
N ARG A 18 17.08 -11.57 3.06
CA ARG A 18 16.73 -12.31 1.84
C ARG A 18 17.64 -11.99 0.65
N GLY A 19 18.53 -11.00 0.77
CA GLY A 19 19.47 -10.63 -0.29
C GLY A 19 18.85 -9.81 -1.42
N TYR A 20 17.81 -9.02 -1.13
CA TYR A 20 17.23 -8.12 -2.12
C TYR A 20 18.25 -7.06 -2.54
N LEU A 21 18.30 -6.80 -3.84
CA LEU A 21 19.20 -5.86 -4.48
C LEU A 21 18.50 -4.51 -4.64
N ARG A 22 19.10 -3.46 -4.08
CA ARG A 22 18.69 -2.09 -4.40
C ARG A 22 19.26 -1.68 -5.74
N ARG A 23 18.40 -1.20 -6.64
CA ARG A 23 18.77 -0.69 -7.97
C ARG A 23 18.07 0.64 -8.24
N LYS A 24 18.51 1.32 -9.29
CA LYS A 24 17.86 2.53 -9.82
C LYS A 24 17.28 2.18 -11.19
N CYS A 25 15.99 2.43 -11.37
CA CYS A 25 15.30 2.14 -12.63
C CYS A 25 15.90 2.98 -13.76
N ARG A 26 16.26 2.34 -14.88
CA ARG A 26 16.81 3.02 -16.06
C ARG A 26 15.80 3.95 -16.76
N VAL A 27 14.50 3.75 -16.51
CA VAL A 27 13.41 4.48 -17.18
C VAL A 27 12.94 5.66 -16.34
N CYS A 28 12.40 5.43 -15.15
CA CYS A 28 11.87 6.50 -14.29
C CYS A 28 12.88 7.07 -13.30
N GLY A 29 14.04 6.44 -13.11
CA GLY A 29 15.06 6.89 -12.16
C GLY A 29 14.74 6.62 -10.69
N ALA A 30 13.59 6.02 -10.35
CA ALA A 30 13.25 5.63 -8.99
C ALA A 30 14.18 4.51 -8.48
N HIS A 31 14.46 4.49 -7.18
CA HIS A 31 15.10 3.34 -6.55
C HIS A 31 14.07 2.24 -6.30
N PHE A 32 14.51 0.99 -6.34
CA PHE A 32 13.65 -0.16 -6.04
C PHE A 32 14.47 -1.32 -5.50
N TRP A 33 13.79 -2.26 -4.87
CA TRP A 33 14.35 -3.48 -4.31
C TRP A 33 13.71 -4.69 -4.96
N ALA A 34 14.54 -5.63 -5.41
CA ALA A 34 14.09 -6.89 -6.01
C ALA A 34 15.02 -8.04 -5.57
N PRO A 35 14.53 -9.28 -5.45
CA PRO A 35 15.35 -10.42 -5.06
C PRO A 35 16.25 -10.94 -6.19
N ILE A 36 15.98 -10.54 -7.43
CA ILE A 36 16.82 -10.79 -8.60
C ILE A 36 17.29 -9.47 -9.21
N ASP A 37 18.41 -9.52 -9.93
CA ASP A 37 18.95 -8.33 -10.60
C ASP A 37 18.04 -7.92 -11.76
N ARG A 38 17.63 -6.65 -11.78
CA ARG A 38 16.74 -6.05 -12.78
C ARG A 38 17.18 -4.62 -13.07
N ASP A 39 16.90 -4.13 -14.27
CA ASP A 39 17.26 -2.78 -14.71
C ASP A 39 16.07 -1.78 -14.67
N ASN A 40 14.86 -2.28 -14.38
CA ASN A 40 13.64 -1.49 -14.25
C ASN A 40 12.85 -1.86 -12.98
N CYS A 41 11.95 -0.98 -12.54
CA CYS A 41 11.24 -1.10 -11.26
C CYS A 41 10.06 -2.09 -11.27
N GLY A 42 9.90 -2.91 -12.32
CA GLY A 42 8.86 -3.94 -12.37
C GLY A 42 7.42 -3.41 -12.45
N ASP A 43 7.25 -2.12 -12.76
CA ASP A 43 5.96 -1.42 -12.80
C ASP A 43 5.79 -0.70 -14.14
N ALA A 44 4.58 -0.77 -14.72
CA ALA A 44 4.25 -0.17 -16.00
C ALA A 44 4.05 1.36 -15.88
N PRO A 45 4.74 2.18 -16.71
CA PRO A 45 5.22 1.82 -18.05
C PRO A 45 6.73 1.49 -18.14
N CYS A 46 7.44 1.36 -17.01
CA CYS A 46 8.87 1.02 -17.02
C CYS A 46 9.14 -0.45 -17.33
N SER A 47 8.11 -1.28 -17.17
CA SER A 47 8.08 -2.71 -17.47
C SER A 47 6.80 -3.04 -18.24
N ASP A 48 6.87 -4.05 -19.10
CA ASP A 48 5.68 -4.61 -19.73
C ASP A 48 4.92 -5.48 -18.71
N TYR A 49 3.62 -5.67 -18.94
CA TYR A 49 2.88 -6.65 -18.18
C TYR A 49 3.35 -8.06 -18.54
N THR A 50 3.64 -8.85 -17.52
CA THR A 50 3.98 -10.28 -17.62
C THR A 50 3.14 -11.12 -16.66
N PHE A 51 2.34 -10.49 -15.80
CA PHE A 51 1.57 -11.17 -14.76
C PHE A 51 0.60 -12.24 -15.29
N PHE A 52 0.08 -12.09 -16.52
CA PHE A 52 -0.77 -13.09 -17.17
C PHE A 52 -0.10 -14.45 -17.42
N ASN A 53 1.23 -14.53 -17.29
CA ASN A 53 1.98 -15.79 -17.36
C ASN A 53 2.25 -16.39 -15.97
N LEU A 54 1.92 -15.66 -14.91
CA LEU A 54 2.15 -16.13 -13.55
C LEU A 54 1.15 -17.21 -13.16
N LYS A 55 1.63 -18.13 -12.34
CA LYS A 55 0.81 -19.18 -11.75
C LYS A 55 0.90 -19.03 -10.25
N LEU A 56 -0.11 -18.40 -9.67
CA LEU A 56 -0.25 -18.32 -8.23
C LEU A 56 -0.33 -19.73 -7.63
N GLY A 57 0.35 -19.97 -6.51
CA GLY A 57 0.31 -21.25 -5.81
C GLY A 57 -1.10 -21.67 -5.38
N VAL A 58 -2.00 -20.70 -5.19
CA VAL A 58 -3.41 -20.93 -4.84
C VAL A 58 -4.35 -21.04 -6.05
N GLY A 59 -3.83 -20.92 -7.28
CA GLY A 59 -4.63 -20.83 -8.49
C GLY A 59 -5.31 -19.47 -8.67
N PRO A 60 -6.13 -19.31 -9.72
CA PRO A 60 -6.86 -18.06 -9.99
C PRO A 60 -7.89 -17.80 -8.89
N LEU A 61 -8.07 -16.52 -8.53
CA LEU A 61 -8.98 -16.10 -7.48
C LEU A 61 -9.99 -15.08 -8.00
N THR A 62 -11.22 -15.17 -7.53
CA THR A 62 -12.21 -14.10 -7.70
C THR A 62 -11.89 -12.92 -6.78
N VAL A 63 -12.40 -11.73 -7.11
CA VAL A 63 -12.30 -10.53 -6.25
C VAL A 63 -12.78 -10.80 -4.82
N LYS A 64 -13.86 -11.58 -4.67
CA LYS A 64 -14.38 -11.99 -3.36
C LYS A 64 -13.38 -12.86 -2.60
N GLU A 65 -12.78 -13.86 -3.26
CA GLU A 65 -11.81 -14.75 -2.62
C GLU A 65 -10.55 -14.01 -2.21
N VAL A 66 -10.05 -13.08 -3.04
CA VAL A 66 -8.91 -12.23 -2.67
C VAL A 66 -9.25 -11.39 -1.44
N ARG A 67 -10.41 -10.73 -1.43
CA ARG A 67 -10.88 -9.93 -0.29
C ARG A 67 -10.93 -10.76 0.98
N ASP A 68 -11.59 -11.92 0.93
CA ASP A 68 -11.78 -12.77 2.10
C ASP A 68 -10.44 -13.35 2.58
N ARG A 69 -9.53 -13.72 1.67
CA ARG A 69 -8.16 -14.15 2.00
C ARG A 69 -7.35 -13.04 2.65
N PHE A 70 -7.41 -11.81 2.11
CA PHE A 70 -6.72 -10.65 2.67
C PHE A 70 -7.15 -10.39 4.12
N LEU A 71 -8.47 -10.27 4.38
CA LEU A 71 -8.98 -10.05 5.72
C LEU A 71 -8.60 -11.17 6.68
N ASN A 72 -8.74 -12.44 6.26
CA ASN A 72 -8.40 -13.59 7.09
C ASN A 72 -6.89 -13.68 7.37
N PHE A 73 -6.03 -13.35 6.41
CA PHE A 73 -4.58 -13.38 6.55
C PHE A 73 -4.10 -12.44 7.66
N PHE A 74 -4.62 -11.21 7.69
CA PHE A 74 -4.28 -10.20 8.69
C PHE A 74 -4.98 -10.48 10.03
N SER A 75 -6.21 -11.01 10.01
CA SER A 75 -6.90 -11.45 11.22
C SER A 75 -6.11 -12.52 11.97
N ARG A 76 -5.57 -13.53 11.28
CA ARG A 76 -4.67 -14.55 11.86
C ARG A 76 -3.38 -13.97 12.44
N ARG A 77 -3.04 -12.72 12.13
CA ARG A 77 -1.83 -12.00 12.58
C ARG A 77 -2.13 -10.92 13.62
N GLY A 78 -3.33 -10.92 14.19
CA GLY A 78 -3.71 -10.05 15.29
C GLY A 78 -4.28 -8.69 14.86
N HIS A 79 -4.57 -8.49 13.58
CA HIS A 79 -5.29 -7.31 13.12
C HIS A 79 -6.80 -7.52 13.28
N GLU A 80 -7.48 -6.59 13.93
CA GLU A 80 -8.94 -6.67 14.04
C GLU A 80 -9.61 -6.30 12.70
N VAL A 81 -10.56 -7.12 12.27
CA VAL A 81 -11.30 -6.87 11.03
C VAL A 81 -12.34 -5.79 11.27
N ILE A 82 -12.26 -4.69 10.50
CA ILE A 82 -13.18 -3.57 10.56
C ILE A 82 -14.11 -3.60 9.36
N GLU A 83 -15.40 -3.45 9.62
CA GLU A 83 -16.41 -3.32 8.57
C GLU A 83 -16.20 -2.03 7.74
N PRO A 84 -16.31 -2.11 6.40
CA PRO A 84 -16.13 -0.96 5.53
C PRO A 84 -17.13 0.15 5.82
N LYS A 85 -16.71 1.39 5.56
CA LYS A 85 -17.56 2.58 5.66
C LYS A 85 -18.17 2.95 4.31
N PRO A 86 -19.23 3.77 4.30
CA PRO A 86 -19.81 4.26 3.05
C PRO A 86 -18.77 4.95 2.16
N VAL A 87 -18.96 4.86 0.85
CA VAL A 87 -18.13 5.58 -0.14
C VAL A 87 -18.31 7.10 -0.07
N VAL A 88 -19.38 7.58 0.57
CA VAL A 88 -19.59 9.00 0.88
C VAL A 88 -18.96 9.32 2.24
N ALA A 89 -18.03 10.27 2.26
CA ALA A 89 -17.23 10.59 3.44
C ALA A 89 -17.99 11.50 4.43
N ARG A 90 -19.01 10.94 5.10
CA ARG A 90 -19.91 11.70 6.01
C ARG A 90 -19.26 12.26 7.28
N TRP A 91 -18.05 11.82 7.60
CA TRP A 91 -17.33 12.13 8.85
C TRP A 91 -16.30 13.26 8.70
N ARG A 92 -16.18 13.85 7.50
CA ARG A 92 -15.22 14.90 7.17
C ARG A 92 -15.85 15.88 6.19
N ASP A 93 -15.36 17.12 6.17
CA ASP A 93 -15.91 18.22 5.36
C ASP A 93 -15.00 18.64 4.20
N ASP A 94 -13.81 18.05 4.10
CA ASP A 94 -12.77 18.38 3.12
C ASP A 94 -12.71 17.42 1.92
N LEU A 95 -13.37 16.25 2.00
CA LEU A 95 -13.55 15.31 0.89
C LEU A 95 -15.00 14.83 0.82
N TYR A 96 -15.53 14.69 -0.40
CA TYR A 96 -16.88 14.14 -0.61
C TYR A 96 -16.91 12.60 -0.60
N LEU A 97 -15.87 11.97 -1.14
CA LEU A 97 -15.80 10.53 -1.38
C LEU A 97 -14.61 9.89 -0.68
N THR A 98 -14.75 8.62 -0.35
CA THR A 98 -13.67 7.79 0.20
C THR A 98 -12.71 7.39 -0.92
N ILE A 99 -11.54 8.02 -0.98
CA ILE A 99 -10.52 7.81 -2.05
C ILE A 99 -9.44 6.77 -1.67
N ALA A 100 -9.37 6.39 -0.40
CA ALA A 100 -8.42 5.42 0.15
C ALA A 100 -8.98 4.81 1.45
N SER A 101 -8.45 3.66 1.89
CA SER A 101 -8.86 3.06 3.17
C SER A 101 -8.54 3.97 4.37
N ILE A 102 -7.40 4.67 4.34
CA ILE A 102 -6.99 5.57 5.43
C ILE A 102 -7.92 6.77 5.64
N VAL A 103 -8.65 7.17 4.60
CA VAL A 103 -9.62 8.29 4.63
C VAL A 103 -10.73 8.04 5.64
N VAL A 104 -11.03 6.76 5.94
CA VAL A 104 -11.97 6.35 6.98
C VAL A 104 -11.56 6.85 8.38
N PHE A 105 -10.26 6.98 8.61
CA PHE A 105 -9.69 7.31 9.91
C PHE A 105 -9.24 8.79 9.98
N GLN A 106 -9.05 9.43 8.83
CA GLN A 106 -8.72 10.86 8.75
C GLN A 106 -9.93 11.76 9.02
N PRO A 107 -9.71 12.98 9.56
CA PRO A 107 -8.46 13.44 10.18
C PRO A 107 -8.37 13.09 11.68
N HIS A 108 -9.48 12.67 12.30
CA HIS A 108 -9.61 12.59 13.75
C HIS A 108 -8.74 11.50 14.39
N VAL A 109 -8.62 10.33 13.76
CA VAL A 109 -7.77 9.25 14.29
C VAL A 109 -6.31 9.50 13.96
N THR A 110 -6.02 9.97 12.74
CA THR A 110 -4.65 10.22 12.29
C THR A 110 -3.98 11.37 13.04
N SER A 111 -4.75 12.35 13.51
CA SER A 111 -4.28 13.41 14.41
C SER A 111 -4.15 12.98 15.88
N GLY A 112 -4.70 11.82 16.25
CA GLY A 112 -4.71 11.33 17.63
C GLY A 112 -5.82 11.90 18.51
N LEU A 113 -6.73 12.71 17.96
CA LEU A 113 -7.87 13.25 18.71
C LEU A 113 -8.84 12.14 19.16
N VAL A 114 -8.95 11.08 18.37
CA VAL A 114 -9.83 9.93 18.64
C VAL A 114 -9.01 8.65 18.48
N PRO A 115 -9.14 7.64 19.37
CA PRO A 115 -8.49 6.35 19.18
C PRO A 115 -9.04 5.63 17.95
N PRO A 116 -8.23 4.80 17.25
CA PRO A 116 -8.73 3.94 16.20
C PRO A 116 -9.70 2.91 16.79
N PRO A 117 -10.65 2.35 16.00
CA PRO A 117 -11.57 1.33 16.50
C PRO A 117 -10.85 0.06 16.97
N ALA A 118 -9.67 -0.22 16.41
CA ALA A 118 -8.76 -1.28 16.83
C ALA A 118 -7.31 -0.94 16.44
N ASN A 119 -6.31 -1.58 17.04
CA ASN A 119 -4.91 -1.30 16.71
C ASN A 119 -4.00 -2.52 16.99
N PRO A 120 -3.45 -3.20 15.96
CA PRO A 120 -3.62 -2.90 14.54
C PRO A 120 -4.98 -3.36 14.01
N LEU A 121 -5.38 -2.86 12.84
CA LEU A 121 -6.65 -3.18 12.20
C LEU A 121 -6.47 -3.58 10.73
N VAL A 122 -7.45 -4.29 10.16
CA VAL A 122 -7.54 -4.59 8.73
C VAL A 122 -8.94 -4.30 8.20
N ILE A 123 -9.03 -3.73 7.01
CA ILE A 123 -10.27 -3.34 6.34
C ILE A 123 -10.18 -3.63 4.84
N ALA A 124 -11.31 -3.92 4.21
CA ALA A 124 -11.45 -3.96 2.75
C ALA A 124 -12.44 -2.87 2.34
N GLN A 125 -11.94 -1.67 2.09
CA GLN A 125 -12.73 -0.46 1.92
C GLN A 125 -13.05 -0.21 0.43
N PRO A 126 -14.33 -0.18 0.03
CA PRO A 126 -14.71 0.34 -1.27
C PRO A 126 -14.34 1.83 -1.39
N CYS A 127 -13.63 2.17 -2.45
CA CYS A 127 -13.14 3.52 -2.73
C CYS A 127 -13.66 3.99 -4.09
N ILE A 128 -13.76 5.32 -4.25
CA ILE A 128 -14.01 5.95 -5.55
C ILE A 128 -12.89 6.95 -5.83
N ARG A 129 -12.24 6.82 -6.99
CA ARG A 129 -11.31 7.81 -7.52
C ARG A 129 -11.80 8.29 -8.87
N LEU A 130 -12.02 9.59 -8.99
CA LEU A 130 -12.44 10.23 -10.23
C LEU A 130 -11.29 10.93 -10.96
N GLU A 131 -10.15 11.13 -10.29
CA GLU A 131 -8.94 11.70 -10.88
C GLU A 131 -8.39 10.80 -12.00
N ASP A 132 -8.55 9.48 -11.87
CA ASP A 132 -8.07 8.49 -12.84
C ASP A 132 -9.06 8.22 -13.98
N ILE A 133 -10.19 8.96 -14.08
CA ILE A 133 -11.31 8.61 -14.98
C ILE A 133 -10.89 8.54 -16.45
N ASP A 134 -9.99 9.41 -16.90
CA ASP A 134 -9.48 9.44 -18.27
C ASP A 134 -8.62 8.21 -18.60
N SER A 135 -8.08 7.53 -17.57
CA SER A 135 -7.27 6.33 -17.72
C SER A 135 -8.09 5.03 -17.69
N VAL A 136 -9.35 5.09 -17.23
CA VAL A 136 -10.22 3.92 -17.10
C VAL A 136 -10.55 3.35 -18.48
N GLY A 137 -10.29 2.05 -18.67
CA GLY A 137 -10.43 1.36 -19.95
C GLY A 137 -9.29 1.61 -20.94
N TYR A 138 -8.51 2.69 -20.79
CA TYR A 138 -7.39 3.01 -21.67
C TYR A 138 -6.10 2.25 -21.31
N THR A 139 -5.78 2.17 -20.01
CA THR A 139 -4.51 1.58 -19.54
C THR A 139 -4.61 0.06 -19.32
N PHE A 140 -5.12 -0.65 -20.33
CA PHE A 140 -5.29 -2.11 -20.29
C PHE A 140 -6.13 -2.61 -19.10
N GLY A 141 -7.08 -1.80 -18.60
CA GLY A 141 -8.00 -2.22 -17.54
C GLY A 141 -7.50 -2.10 -16.10
N ARG A 142 -6.27 -1.63 -15.84
CA ARG A 142 -5.73 -1.51 -14.46
C ARG A 142 -6.35 -0.38 -13.60
N HIS A 143 -6.97 0.61 -14.23
CA HIS A 143 -7.63 1.73 -13.55
C HIS A 143 -9.14 1.51 -13.55
N LEU A 144 -9.74 1.74 -12.39
CA LEU A 144 -11.17 1.67 -12.14
C LEU A 144 -11.60 2.95 -11.43
N THR A 145 -12.83 3.40 -11.68
CA THR A 145 -13.41 4.50 -10.89
C THR A 145 -13.78 4.03 -9.48
N ASN A 146 -14.27 2.79 -9.35
CA ASN A 146 -14.60 2.15 -8.08
C ASN A 146 -13.82 0.85 -7.92
N PHE A 147 -13.24 0.64 -6.74
CA PHE A 147 -12.42 -0.53 -6.43
C PHE A 147 -12.39 -0.75 -4.92
N ILE A 148 -12.01 -1.94 -4.48
CA ILE A 148 -11.82 -2.26 -3.06
C ILE A 148 -10.34 -2.13 -2.72
N MET A 149 -10.04 -1.22 -1.80
CA MET A 149 -8.72 -1.06 -1.22
C MET A 149 -8.65 -1.86 0.09
N GLY A 150 -7.88 -2.94 0.09
CA GLY A 150 -7.46 -3.63 1.31
C GLY A 150 -6.44 -2.78 2.07
N GLY A 151 -6.65 -2.52 3.35
CA GLY A 151 -5.71 -1.78 4.18
C GLY A 151 -5.51 -2.45 5.52
N HIS A 152 -4.26 -2.73 5.88
CA HIS A 152 -3.87 -3.01 7.25
C HIS A 152 -3.21 -1.76 7.84
N HIS A 153 -3.77 -1.26 8.94
CA HIS A 153 -3.35 0.00 9.54
C HIS A 153 -2.83 -0.23 10.96
N ALA A 154 -1.78 0.51 11.31
CA ALA A 154 -1.24 0.56 12.66
C ALA A 154 -0.94 2.01 13.02
N PHE A 155 -1.48 2.46 14.16
CA PHE A 155 -1.35 3.82 14.65
C PHE A 155 -0.35 3.82 15.81
N ASN A 156 0.85 4.34 15.58
CA ASN A 156 1.93 4.31 16.56
C ASN A 156 1.99 5.64 17.32
N TYR A 157 1.52 5.60 18.56
CA TYR A 157 1.59 6.72 19.49
C TYR A 157 2.93 6.71 20.24
N PRO A 158 3.40 7.85 20.78
CA PRO A 158 4.67 7.91 21.52
C PRO A 158 4.78 6.91 22.67
N ASP A 159 3.65 6.58 23.31
CA ASP A 159 3.54 5.65 24.43
C ASP A 159 3.17 4.22 24.00
N LYS A 160 2.72 4.02 22.75
CA LYS A 160 2.28 2.72 22.23
C LYS A 160 2.67 2.53 20.77
N PHE A 161 3.77 1.82 20.58
CA PHE A 161 4.28 1.40 19.28
C PHE A 161 3.83 -0.02 18.96
N ILE A 162 3.25 -0.21 17.77
CA ILE A 162 2.73 -1.50 17.29
C ILE A 162 3.74 -2.12 16.31
N TYR A 163 3.89 -1.52 15.13
CA TYR A 163 4.92 -1.84 14.15
C TYR A 163 5.00 -0.72 13.09
N PHE A 164 6.08 -0.74 12.30
CA PHE A 164 6.29 0.23 11.22
C PHE A 164 6.90 -0.44 9.98
N THR A 165 7.97 0.11 9.41
CA THR A 165 8.51 -0.26 8.09
C THR A 165 8.86 -1.74 7.93
N ASP A 166 9.70 -2.29 8.81
CA ASP A 166 10.18 -3.67 8.70
C ASP A 166 9.04 -4.69 8.65
N ARG A 167 8.14 -4.62 9.64
CA ARG A 167 7.01 -5.56 9.71
C ARG A 167 6.00 -5.35 8.58
N THR A 168 5.80 -4.11 8.13
CA THR A 168 4.87 -3.81 7.03
C THR A 168 5.34 -4.48 5.74
N VAL A 169 6.63 -4.37 5.41
CA VAL A 169 7.21 -5.00 4.22
C VAL A 169 7.23 -6.53 4.36
N GLU A 170 7.54 -7.05 5.54
CA GLU A 170 7.48 -8.48 5.82
C GLU A 170 6.05 -9.04 5.63
N LEU A 171 5.03 -8.36 6.15
CA LEU A 171 3.62 -8.73 5.95
C LEU A 171 3.22 -8.75 4.48
N ALA A 172 3.68 -7.78 3.69
CA ALA A 172 3.42 -7.74 2.25
C ALA A 172 4.04 -8.96 1.54
N LYS A 173 5.30 -9.30 1.85
CA LYS A 173 5.95 -10.51 1.32
C LYS A 173 5.22 -11.77 1.76
N GLU A 174 4.85 -11.89 3.03
CA GLU A 174 4.12 -13.05 3.54
C GLU A 174 2.76 -13.21 2.84
N PHE A 175 2.06 -12.11 2.56
CA PHE A 175 0.79 -12.17 1.84
C PHE A 175 0.98 -12.61 0.39
N PHE A 176 1.84 -11.94 -0.37
CA PHE A 176 2.00 -12.25 -1.79
C PHE A 176 2.69 -13.59 -2.03
N VAL A 177 3.79 -13.87 -1.33
CA VAL A 177 4.58 -15.08 -1.57
C VAL A 177 4.02 -16.28 -0.80
N ASP A 178 3.77 -16.14 0.50
CA ASP A 178 3.44 -17.31 1.32
C ASP A 178 1.94 -17.65 1.30
N GLU A 179 1.05 -16.66 1.29
CA GLU A 179 -0.41 -16.89 1.25
C GLU A 179 -0.93 -17.09 -0.18
N LEU A 180 -0.47 -16.32 -1.16
CA LEU A 180 -0.94 -16.42 -2.56
C LEU A 180 -0.03 -17.29 -3.45
N GLY A 181 1.22 -17.54 -3.06
CA GLY A 181 2.15 -18.32 -3.87
C GLY A 181 2.66 -17.57 -5.10
N VAL A 182 2.82 -16.24 -5.02
CA VAL A 182 3.55 -15.47 -6.04
C VAL A 182 5.02 -15.87 -5.99
N PRO A 183 5.68 -16.19 -7.13
CA PRO A 183 7.12 -16.39 -7.17
C PRO A 183 7.87 -15.16 -6.64
N GLU A 184 8.72 -15.34 -5.63
CA GLU A 184 9.39 -14.21 -4.96
C GLU A 184 10.22 -13.37 -5.93
N GLU A 185 10.77 -13.97 -6.99
CA GLU A 185 11.49 -13.30 -8.08
C GLU A 185 10.70 -12.19 -8.78
N GLU A 186 9.36 -12.24 -8.73
CA GLU A 186 8.50 -11.23 -9.33
C GLU A 186 8.17 -10.06 -8.40
N LEU A 187 8.44 -10.19 -7.10
CA LEU A 187 8.08 -9.20 -6.10
C LEU A 187 9.08 -8.04 -6.08
N VAL A 188 8.62 -6.85 -6.49
CA VAL A 188 9.42 -5.62 -6.50
C VAL A 188 8.84 -4.59 -5.54
N PHE A 189 9.71 -3.94 -4.76
CA PHE A 189 9.36 -2.82 -3.89
C PHE A 189 10.02 -1.54 -4.42
N LYS A 190 9.26 -0.71 -5.13
CA LYS A 190 9.72 0.57 -5.69
C LYS A 190 9.57 1.67 -4.64
N GLU A 191 10.67 2.37 -4.35
CA GLU A 191 10.67 3.50 -3.43
C GLU A 191 9.91 4.68 -4.06
N SER A 192 9.00 5.26 -3.30
CA SER A 192 8.13 6.37 -3.74
C SER A 192 7.82 7.33 -2.59
N TRP A 193 7.02 8.34 -2.90
CA TRP A 193 6.47 9.31 -1.95
C TRP A 193 4.96 9.39 -2.15
N TRP A 194 4.22 9.31 -1.05
CA TRP A 194 2.77 9.41 -1.09
C TRP A 194 2.29 10.63 -0.30
N GLU A 195 1.27 11.29 -0.83
CA GLU A 195 0.58 12.42 -0.23
C GLU A 195 -0.92 12.37 -0.57
N GLY A 196 -1.79 12.59 0.41
CA GLY A 196 -3.23 12.62 0.20
C GLY A 196 -4.02 12.86 1.48
N GLY A 197 -5.15 13.56 1.37
CA GLY A 197 -6.07 13.80 2.50
C GLY A 197 -5.44 14.55 3.68
N GLY A 198 -4.39 15.35 3.43
CA GLY A 198 -3.67 16.14 4.43
C GLY A 198 -2.50 15.42 5.11
N ASN A 199 -2.20 14.16 4.75
CA ASN A 199 -1.05 13.40 5.28
C ASN A 199 -0.10 12.98 4.16
N ALA A 200 1.16 12.72 4.51
CA ALA A 200 2.19 12.28 3.58
C ALA A 200 3.25 11.40 4.26
N GLY A 201 4.01 10.67 3.44
CA GLY A 201 5.16 9.90 3.89
C GLY A 201 5.87 9.13 2.77
N PRO A 202 7.07 8.63 3.05
CA PRO A 202 7.75 7.71 2.15
C PRO A 202 6.96 6.41 2.01
N SER A 203 7.06 5.78 0.84
CA SER A 203 6.28 4.59 0.55
C SER A 203 7.03 3.57 -0.32
N PHE A 204 6.53 2.34 -0.30
CA PHE A 204 6.85 1.35 -1.31
C PHE A 204 5.63 1.10 -2.20
N GLU A 205 5.79 1.24 -3.51
CA GLU A 205 4.88 0.66 -4.51
C GLU A 205 5.32 -0.78 -4.76
N VAL A 206 4.45 -1.73 -4.45
CA VAL A 206 4.68 -3.17 -4.62
C VAL A 206 4.16 -3.57 -5.99
N ALA A 207 5.06 -4.05 -6.84
CA ALA A 207 4.73 -4.48 -8.19
C ALA A 207 5.04 -5.97 -8.40
N ILE A 208 4.17 -6.63 -9.17
CA ILE A 208 4.27 -8.05 -9.53
C ILE A 208 3.96 -8.15 -11.03
N GLY A 209 4.89 -8.71 -11.81
CA GLY A 209 4.69 -8.94 -13.25
C GLY A 209 4.29 -7.68 -14.04
N GLY A 210 4.86 -6.51 -13.71
CA GLY A 210 4.56 -5.24 -14.38
C GLY A 210 3.39 -4.45 -13.78
N LEU A 211 2.66 -5.00 -12.80
CA LEU A 211 1.46 -4.39 -12.23
C LEU A 211 1.70 -3.98 -10.77
N GLU A 212 1.53 -2.70 -10.45
CA GLU A 212 1.44 -2.24 -9.06
C GLU A 212 0.17 -2.81 -8.39
N VAL A 213 0.35 -3.63 -7.36
CA VAL A 213 -0.73 -4.33 -6.64
C VAL A 213 -0.96 -3.82 -5.24
N ALA A 214 0.02 -3.13 -4.65
CA ALA A 214 -0.13 -2.49 -3.35
C ALA A 214 0.77 -1.27 -3.19
N THR A 215 0.40 -0.38 -2.29
CA THR A 215 1.22 0.73 -1.80
C THR A 215 1.36 0.62 -0.29
N LEU A 216 2.57 0.71 0.23
CA LEU A 216 2.90 0.67 1.67
C LEU A 216 3.43 2.04 2.08
N VAL A 217 2.58 2.89 2.65
CA VAL A 217 2.90 4.26 3.05
C VAL A 217 3.24 4.32 4.53
N PHE A 218 4.32 5.01 4.84
CA PHE A 218 4.80 5.26 6.19
C PHE A 218 4.48 6.70 6.57
N MET A 219 3.20 6.97 6.84
CA MET A 219 2.73 8.32 7.13
C MET A 219 3.36 8.85 8.41
N MET A 220 4.05 9.98 8.25
CA MET A 220 4.75 10.64 9.34
C MET A 220 4.77 12.16 9.18
N TYR A 221 4.12 12.69 8.14
CA TYR A 221 3.99 14.11 7.89
C TYR A 221 2.53 14.51 7.67
N GLU A 222 2.17 15.67 8.19
CA GLU A 222 1.04 16.45 7.68
C GLU A 222 1.52 17.25 6.48
N SER A 223 0.70 17.30 5.43
CA SER A 223 0.93 18.18 4.27
C SER A 223 -0.01 19.38 4.35
N LEU A 224 0.59 20.58 4.39
CA LEU A 224 -0.11 21.85 4.44
C LEU A 224 0.49 22.76 3.36
N ASN A 225 -0.26 22.98 2.28
CA ASN A 225 0.13 23.90 1.19
C ASN A 225 1.54 23.65 0.62
N GLY A 226 1.91 22.38 0.42
CA GLY A 226 3.23 21.99 -0.09
C GLY A 226 4.36 22.07 0.95
N SER A 227 4.03 22.27 2.23
CA SER A 227 4.96 22.13 3.35
C SER A 227 4.64 20.90 4.19
N TYR A 228 5.69 20.22 4.68
CA TYR A 228 5.57 19.02 5.49
C TYR A 228 5.91 19.32 6.96
N ARG A 229 5.04 18.89 7.87
CA ARG A 229 5.29 18.95 9.32
C ARG A 229 5.26 17.55 9.90
N GLU A 230 6.27 17.15 10.66
CA GLU A 230 6.29 15.83 11.30
C GLU A 230 5.09 15.67 12.23
N MET A 231 4.46 14.49 12.15
CA MET A 231 3.31 14.12 12.96
C MET A 231 3.75 13.59 14.33
N PRO A 232 2.98 13.84 15.40
CA PRO A 232 3.24 13.22 16.70
C PRO A 232 3.00 11.70 16.71
N ILE A 233 2.27 11.18 15.71
CA ILE A 233 1.89 9.78 15.56
C ILE A 233 2.39 9.30 14.21
N LYS A 234 3.05 8.13 14.19
CA LYS A 234 3.50 7.48 12.95
C LYS A 234 2.51 6.40 12.56
N ILE A 235 2.08 6.36 11.31
CA ILE A 235 0.99 5.50 10.89
C ILE A 235 1.46 4.61 9.74
N VAL A 236 1.17 3.33 9.86
CA VAL A 236 1.22 2.42 8.71
C VAL A 236 -0.08 2.59 7.95
N ASP A 237 0.03 3.07 6.72
CA ASP A 237 -1.06 3.18 5.77
C ASP A 237 -0.77 2.30 4.56
N THR A 238 -1.52 1.23 4.40
CA THR A 238 -1.36 0.36 3.23
C THR A 238 -2.62 0.38 2.37
N GLY A 239 -2.43 0.30 1.06
CA GLY A 239 -3.51 0.09 0.10
C GLY A 239 -3.18 -1.06 -0.84
N TYR A 240 -3.93 -2.15 -0.77
CA TYR A 240 -3.85 -3.32 -1.63
C TYR A 240 -5.05 -3.31 -2.58
N GLY A 241 -4.80 -3.24 -3.89
CA GLY A 241 -5.87 -3.22 -4.89
C GLY A 241 -6.46 -4.61 -5.07
N ILE A 242 -7.59 -4.91 -4.41
CA ILE A 242 -8.17 -6.27 -4.41
C ILE A 242 -8.48 -6.76 -5.83
N GLU A 243 -9.00 -5.88 -6.69
CA GLU A 243 -9.27 -6.18 -8.10
C GLU A 243 -7.99 -6.45 -8.89
N ARG A 244 -6.90 -5.72 -8.63
CA ARG A 244 -5.61 -5.94 -9.29
C ARG A 244 -4.99 -7.27 -8.86
N ILE A 245 -5.11 -7.61 -7.59
CA ILE A 245 -4.59 -8.88 -7.04
C ILE A 245 -5.40 -10.06 -7.60
N ALA A 246 -6.71 -9.91 -7.78
CA ALA A 246 -7.54 -10.92 -8.45
C ALA A 246 -7.26 -11.06 -9.94
N TRP A 247 -6.58 -10.07 -10.54
CA TRP A 247 -6.22 -10.06 -11.95
C TRP A 247 -4.84 -10.69 -12.21
N LEU A 248 -4.00 -10.86 -11.18
CA LEU A 248 -2.76 -11.66 -11.25
C LEU A 248 -3.06 -13.11 -11.61
#